data_AF-A0A0S7XRS1-F1
#
_entry.id   AF-A0A0S7XRS1-F1
#
_cell.length_a   1.000
_cell.length_b   1.000
_cell.length_c   1.000
_cell.angle_alpha   90.00
_cell.angle_beta   90.00
_cell.angle_gamma   90.00
#
_symmetry.space_group_name_H-M   'P 1'
#
loop_
_entity.id
_entity.type
_entity.pdbx_description
1 polymer ?
#
loop_
_entity_poly.entity_id
_entity_poly.type
_entity_poly.pdbx_seq_one_letter_code
_entity_poly.pdbx_strand_id
1 'polypeptide(L)' 'MTNPCRHHWIIESPNGPTSRGRCRLCGDERDFTNWMPKTENRLSPAERAAVARAKREEAIIANLIHNLGGDECLPE' A
#
# COMPACT_ATOMS: atom_id res chain seq x y z
N MET A 1 -13.65 18.28 22.23
CA MET A 1 -13.53 16.81 22.07
C MET A 1 -14.11 16.45 20.71
N THR A 2 -13.27 16.08 19.74
CA THR A 2 -13.72 15.54 18.46
C THR A 2 -14.05 14.08 18.67
N ASN A 3 -15.34 13.75 18.71
CA ASN A 3 -15.76 12.34 18.70
C ASN A 3 -15.19 11.66 17.44
N PRO A 4 -14.75 10.39 17.49
CA PRO A 4 -14.25 9.71 16.30
C PRO A 4 -15.35 9.66 15.24
N CYS A 5 -15.13 10.38 14.13
CA CYS A 5 -16.09 10.42 13.04
C CYS A 5 -16.06 9.08 12.29
N ARG A 6 -17.20 8.39 12.23
CA ARG A 6 -17.39 7.28 11.27
C ARG A 6 -17.75 7.91 9.93
N HIS A 7 -16.74 8.19 9.12
CA HIS A 7 -16.95 8.97 7.91
C HIS A 7 -17.94 8.32 6.94
N HIS A 8 -19.01 9.05 6.63
CA HIS A 8 -19.92 8.75 5.53
C HIS A 8 -19.54 9.61 4.32
N TRP A 9 -18.78 9.04 3.39
CA TRP A 9 -18.20 9.74 2.25
C TRP A 9 -19.21 9.93 1.11
N ILE A 10 -19.36 11.16 0.64
CA ILE A 10 -20.00 11.48 -0.63
C ILE A 10 -18.89 11.71 -1.64
N ILE A 11 -18.76 10.82 -2.61
CA ILE A 11 -17.70 10.85 -3.62
C ILE A 11 -18.26 11.46 -4.91
N GLU A 12 -17.55 12.43 -5.47
CA GLU A 12 -17.91 13.12 -6.71
C GLU A 12 -17.81 12.20 -7.93
N SER A 13 -18.49 12.60 -9.01
CA SER A 13 -18.38 11.95 -10.31
C SER A 13 -16.91 11.83 -10.75
N PRO A 14 -16.51 10.71 -11.37
CA PRO A 14 -15.14 10.51 -11.78
C PRO A 14 -14.72 11.53 -12.85
N ASN A 15 -13.64 12.26 -12.57
CA ASN A 15 -12.99 13.20 -13.48
C ASN A 15 -11.49 12.90 -13.62
N GLY A 16 -11.15 11.63 -13.78
CA GLY A 16 -9.77 11.16 -13.92
C GLY A 16 -9.42 9.98 -13.01
N PRO A 17 -8.12 9.79 -12.67
CA PRO A 17 -7.64 8.63 -11.93
C PRO A 17 -8.12 8.61 -10.48
N THR A 18 -8.53 9.76 -9.94
CA THR A 18 -9.09 9.92 -8.60
C THR A 18 -10.39 10.73 -8.63
N SER A 19 -11.22 10.52 -7.61
CA SER A 19 -12.39 11.33 -7.29
C SER A 19 -12.26 11.93 -5.90
N ARG A 20 -12.69 13.18 -5.74
CA ARG A 20 -12.75 13.81 -4.42
C ARG A 20 -13.97 13.30 -3.67
N GLY A 21 -13.79 13.01 -2.39
CA GLY A 21 -14.88 12.67 -1.49
C GLY A 21 -14.90 13.60 -0.29
N ARG A 22 -16.10 14.01 0.13
CA ARG A 22 -16.33 14.81 1.32
C ARG A 22 -17.20 14.06 2.31
N CYS A 23 -16.84 14.07 3.59
CA CYS A 23 -17.65 13.46 4.63
C CYS A 23 -18.89 14.32 4.90
N ARG A 24 -20.08 13.71 4.81
CA ARG A 24 -21.35 14.38 5.09
C ARG A 24 -21.49 14.87 6.54
N LEU A 25 -20.75 14.26 7.48
CA LEU A 25 -20.90 14.51 8.92
C LEU A 25 -19.92 15.56 9.45
N CYS A 26 -18.63 15.46 9.10
CA CYS A 26 -17.59 16.36 9.60
C CYS A 26 -17.03 17.32 8.54
N GLY A 27 -17.31 17.10 7.26
CA GLY A 27 -16.78 17.91 6.17
C GLY A 27 -15.36 17.58 5.72
N ASP A 28 -14.69 16.59 6.34
CA ASP A 28 -13.37 16.14 5.90
C ASP A 28 -13.36 15.77 4.42
N GLU A 29 -12.20 15.93 3.78
CA GLU A 29 -12.01 15.66 2.36
C GLU A 29 -10.90 14.63 2.16
N ARG A 30 -11.10 13.73 1.18
CA ARG A 30 -10.15 12.69 0.82
C ARG A 30 -10.29 12.34 -0.67
N ASP A 31 -9.17 12.06 -1.32
CA ASP A 31 -9.18 11.53 -2.68
C ASP A 31 -9.28 9.99 -2.68
N PHE A 32 -10.11 9.47 -3.59
CA PHE A 32 -10.37 8.05 -3.80
C PHE A 32 -9.91 7.65 -5.20
N THR A 33 -9.17 6.55 -5.31
CA THR A 33 -8.71 6.03 -6.61
C THR A 33 -9.86 5.36 -7.37
N ASN A 34 -10.02 5.69 -8.65
CA ASN A 34 -11.11 5.19 -9.49
C ASN A 34 -10.76 3.87 -10.20
N TRP A 35 -9.57 3.32 -9.95
CA TRP A 35 -9.10 2.10 -10.56
C TRP A 35 -8.51 1.17 -9.51
N MET A 36 -8.65 -0.13 -9.75
CA MET A 36 -8.04 -1.16 -8.93
C MET A 36 -6.68 -1.52 -9.53
N PRO A 37 -5.60 -1.55 -8.73
CA PRO A 37 -4.32 -2.06 -9.21
C PRO A 37 -4.46 -3.52 -9.65
N LYS A 38 -3.62 -3.92 -10.62
CA LYS A 38 -3.55 -5.31 -11.03
C LYS A 38 -3.04 -6.14 -9.85
N THR A 39 -3.92 -6.96 -9.30
CA THR A 39 -3.57 -7.98 -8.31
C THR A 39 -2.76 -9.10 -8.99
N GLU A 40 -1.97 -9.86 -8.23
CA GLU A 40 -1.07 -10.89 -8.79
C GLU A 40 -1.77 -11.87 -9.75
N ASN A 41 -2.99 -12.30 -9.41
CA ASN A 41 -3.81 -13.19 -10.23
C ASN A 41 -4.28 -12.59 -11.58
N ARG A 42 -4.12 -11.27 -11.77
CA ARG A 42 -4.49 -10.55 -13.01
C ARG A 42 -3.27 -10.11 -13.82
N LEU A 43 -2.06 -10.46 -13.40
CA LEU A 43 -0.83 -10.17 -14.12
C LEU A 43 -0.65 -11.15 -15.28
N SER A 44 -0.16 -10.67 -16.42
CA SER A 44 0.30 -11.50 -17.52
C SER A 44 1.57 -12.30 -17.16
N PRO A 45 1.94 -13.34 -17.92
CA PRO A 45 3.19 -14.08 -17.68
C PRO A 45 4.43 -13.17 -17.62
N ALA A 46 4.52 -12.18 -18.49
CA ALA A 46 5.64 -11.23 -18.52
C ALA A 46 5.66 -10.32 -17.27
N GLU A 47 4.51 -9.79 -16.87
CA GLU A 47 4.39 -8.97 -15.65
C GLU A 47 4.74 -9.78 -14.39
N ARG A 48 4.30 -11.04 -14.31
CA ARG A 48 4.66 -11.93 -13.18
C ARG A 48 6.17 -12.20 -13.13
N ALA A 49 6.81 -12.43 -14.27
CA ALA A 49 8.26 -12.63 -14.34
C ALA A 49 9.03 -11.38 -13.88
N ALA A 50 8.57 -10.19 -14.28
CA ALA A 50 9.14 -8.92 -13.82
C ALA A 50 9.00 -8.73 -12.30
N VAL A 51 7.82 -8.99 -11.74
CA VAL A 51 7.58 -8.92 -10.28
C VAL A 51 8.44 -9.93 -9.53
N ALA A 52 8.54 -11.18 -10.02
CA ALA A 52 9.35 -12.22 -9.38
C ALA A 52 10.84 -11.84 -9.35
N ARG A 53 11.35 -11.20 -10.41
CA ARG A 53 12.73 -10.69 -10.44
C ARG A 53 12.96 -9.62 -9.39
N ALA A 54 12.07 -8.63 -9.28
CA ALA A 54 12.18 -7.58 -8.27
C ALA A 54 12.11 -8.14 -6.83
N LYS A 55 11.17 -9.05 -6.56
CA LYS A 55 11.05 -9.71 -5.24
C LYS A 55 12.29 -10.54 -4.86
N ARG A 56 13.06 -11.03 -5.84
CA ARG A 56 14.29 -11.80 -5.58
C ARG A 56 15.40 -10.93 -4.99
N GLU A 57 15.51 -9.67 -5.40
CA GLU A 57 16.52 -8.75 -4.88
C GLU A 57 16.26 -8.41 -3.40
N GLU A 58 15.01 -8.14 -3.05
CA GLU A 58 14.56 -7.95 -1.66
C GLU A 58 14.85 -9.18 -0.79
N ALA A 59 14.60 -10.39 -1.30
CA ALA A 59 14.86 -11.63 -0.57
C ALA A 59 16.36 -11.84 -0.29
N ILE A 60 17.24 -11.42 -1.20
CA ILE A 60 18.69 -11.50 -0.99
C ILE A 60 19.12 -10.54 0.12
N ILE A 61 18.63 -9.30 0.12
CA ILE A 61 18.93 -8.30 1.14
C ILE A 61 18.41 -8.75 2.51
N ALA A 62 17.16 -9.24 2.58
CA ALA A 62 16.57 -9.74 3.81
C ALA A 62 17.35 -10.94 4.37
N ASN A 63 17.77 -11.87 3.51
CA ASN A 63 18.58 -13.00 3.93
C ASN A 63 19.98 -12.56 4.40
N LEU A 64 20.61 -11.59 3.74
CA LEU A 64 21.89 -11.04 4.19
C LEU A 64 21.76 -10.41 5.59
N ILE A 65 20.74 -9.60 5.82
CA ILE A 65 20.47 -8.99 7.15
C ILE A 65 20.28 -10.06 8.22
N HIS A 66 19.52 -11.13 7.92
CA HIS A 66 19.31 -12.23 8.87
C HIS A 66 20.63 -12.94 9.22
N ASN A 67 21.48 -13.20 8.23
CA ASN A 67 22.76 -13.90 8.44
C ASN A 67 23.84 -13.00 9.07
N LEU A 68 23.73 -11.67 8.96
CA LEU A 68 24.63 -10.71 9.61
C LEU A 68 24.18 -10.32 11.03
N GLY A 69 22.99 -10.77 11.47
CA GLY A 69 22.44 -10.50 12.80
C GLY A 69 22.82 -11.54 13.87
N GLY A 70 23.85 -12.34 13.64
CA GLY A 70 24.44 -13.21 14.66
C GLY A 70 25.55 -12.46 15.39
N ASP A 71 25.53 -12.53 16.72
CA ASP A 71 26.52 -11.95 17.66
C ASP A 71 26.24 -10.52 18.13
N GLU A 72 25.02 -10.24 18.59
CA GLU A 72 24.84 -9.26 19.68
C GLU A 72 25.41 -9.86 20.97
N CYS A 73 26.74 -9.79 21.13
CA CYS A 73 27.38 -9.97 22.43
C CYS A 73 26.93 -8.84 23.36
N LEU A 74 26.00 -9.15 24.27
CA LEU A 74 25.70 -8.33 25.44
C LEU A 74 26.98 -8.17 26.28
N PRO A 75 27.44 -6.93 26.57
CA PRO A 75 28.48 -6.75 27.58
C PRO A 75 27.89 -6.96 28.99
N GLU A 76 28.62 -7.68 29.83
CA GLU A 76 28.38 -7.81 31.28
C GLU A 76 28.71 -6.52 32.04
#